data_AF-A0A0G0GLI2-F1
#
_entry.id   AF-A0A0G0GLI2-F1
#
_cell.length_a   1.000
_cell.length_b   1.000
_cell.length_c   1.000
_cell.angle_alpha   90.00
_cell.angle_beta   90.00
_cell.angle_gamma   90.00
#
_symmetry.space_group_name_H-M   'P 1'
#
loop_
_entity.id
_entity.type
_entity.pdbx_description
1 polymer ?
#
loop_
_entity_poly.entity_id
_entity_poly.type
_entity_poly.pdbx_seq_one_letter_code
_entity_poly.pdbx_strand_id
1 'polypeptide(L)'
;MDIQELFKIAVKEKASDLHLLAGIPPTLRIDGQLKYLTGYLPLKPEEIEGMIYSLLTPAQKELLIANKELDFSFGVGGGTYGDLGRFRTNLYYQRRYLSGAFRLLPPGILSIEELHLPGILHSFSDLTQGGPD
;
A
#
# COMPACT_ATOMS: atom_id res chain seq x y z
N MET A 1 14.20 9.55 8.96
CA MET A 1 12.78 9.45 8.59
C MET A 1 12.41 7.98 8.61
N ASP A 2 11.34 7.62 9.31
CA ASP A 2 10.91 6.24 9.49
C ASP A 2 9.64 5.98 8.65
N ILE A 3 9.61 4.87 7.92
CA ILE A 3 8.46 4.48 7.10
C ILE A 3 7.22 4.18 7.95
N GLN A 4 7.41 3.73 9.20
CA GLN A 4 6.30 3.47 10.12
C GLN A 4 5.55 4.76 10.49
N GLU A 5 6.27 5.89 10.57
CA GLU A 5 5.66 7.21 10.78
C GLU A 5 4.80 7.61 9.58
N LEU A 6 5.29 7.39 8.36
CA LEU A 6 4.55 7.69 7.13
C LEU A 6 3.28 6.84 6.99
N PHE A 7 3.31 5.57 7.40
CA PHE A 7 2.10 4.75 7.44
C PHE A 7 1.07 5.25 8.43
N LYS A 8 1.50 5.65 9.64
CA LYS A 8 0.60 6.25 10.64
C LYS A 8 -0.03 7.53 10.13
N ILE A 9 0.74 8.37 9.43
CA ILE A 9 0.21 9.59 8.80
C ILE A 9 -0.79 9.23 7.70
N ALA A 10 -0.47 8.28 6.81
CA ALA A 10 -1.38 7.85 5.75
C ALA A 10 -2.73 7.36 6.31
N VAL A 11 -2.71 6.56 7.38
CA VAL A 11 -3.92 6.09 8.08
C VAL A 11 -4.69 7.25 8.71
N LYS A 12 -3.99 8.15 9.44
CA LYS A 12 -4.58 9.32 10.10
C LYS A 12 -5.26 10.26 9.10
N GLU A 13 -4.63 10.51 7.97
CA GLU A 13 -5.12 11.38 6.90
C GLU A 13 -6.14 10.68 5.98
N LYS A 14 -6.50 9.41 6.28
CA LYS A 14 -7.43 8.59 5.47
C LYS A 14 -7.00 8.49 4.01
N ALA A 15 -5.70 8.40 3.76
CA ALA A 15 -5.16 8.25 2.42
C ALA A 15 -5.39 6.83 1.87
N SER A 16 -5.72 6.72 0.58
CA SER A 16 -5.83 5.43 -0.12
C SER A 16 -4.47 4.85 -0.46
N ASP A 17 -3.50 5.70 -0.78
CA ASP A 17 -2.15 5.30 -1.18
C ASP A 17 -1.10 6.25 -0.59
N LEU A 18 0.07 5.70 -0.23
CA LEU A 18 1.31 6.42 0.03
C LEU A 18 2.30 6.10 -1.09
N HIS A 19 2.96 7.12 -1.63
CA HIS A 19 3.97 7.01 -2.67
C HIS A 19 5.30 7.60 -2.20
N LEU A 20 6.38 6.83 -2.41
CA LEU A 20 7.76 7.24 -2.18
C LEU A 20 8.49 7.29 -3.52
N LEU A 21 8.87 8.49 -3.94
CA LEU A 21 9.50 8.77 -5.22
C LEU A 21 10.68 9.72 -5.00
N ALA A 22 11.81 9.44 -5.64
CA ALA A 22 13.00 10.27 -5.51
C ALA A 22 12.76 11.69 -6.09
N GLY A 23 13.25 12.70 -5.39
CA GLY A 23 13.21 14.10 -5.84
C GLY A 23 11.90 14.85 -5.52
N ILE A 24 10.93 14.21 -4.85
CA ILE A 24 9.70 14.86 -4.37
C ILE A 24 9.40 14.46 -2.92
N PRO A 25 8.60 15.24 -2.18
CA PRO A 25 8.18 14.84 -0.83
C PRO A 25 7.34 13.55 -0.88
N PRO A 26 7.25 12.81 0.25
CA PRO A 26 6.27 11.74 0.40
C PRO A 26 4.88 12.20 -0.07
N THR A 27 4.21 11.40 -0.88
CA THR A 27 2.95 11.80 -1.51
C THR A 27 1.83 10.89 -1.03
N LEU A 28 0.72 11.46 -0.57
CA LEU A 28 -0.49 10.73 -0.24
C LEU A 28 -1.52 10.89 -1.35
N ARG A 29 -2.31 9.84 -1.60
CA ARG A 29 -3.56 9.96 -2.35
C ARG A 29 -4.72 10.08 -1.38
N ILE A 30 -5.40 11.22 -1.39
CA ILE A 30 -6.56 11.51 -0.53
C ILE A 30 -7.70 11.94 -1.46
N ASP A 31 -8.85 11.27 -1.37
CA ASP A 31 -10.01 11.51 -2.23
C ASP A 31 -9.67 11.50 -3.74
N GLY A 32 -8.82 10.55 -4.14
CA GLY A 32 -8.34 10.38 -5.53
C GLY A 32 -7.21 11.33 -5.94
N GLN A 33 -6.95 12.39 -5.18
CA GLN A 33 -5.94 13.42 -5.51
C GLN A 33 -4.60 13.15 -4.83
N LEU A 34 -3.51 13.34 -5.57
CA LEU A 34 -2.15 13.27 -5.04
C LEU A 34 -1.79 14.58 -4.33
N LYS A 35 -1.35 14.49 -3.07
CA LYS A 35 -0.95 15.61 -2.23
C LYS A 35 0.41 15.33 -1.60
N TYR A 36 1.33 16.28 -1.70
CA TYR A 36 2.61 16.21 -1.00
C TYR A 36 2.41 16.41 0.50
N LEU A 37 3.11 15.60 1.30
CA LEU A 37 3.12 15.77 2.75
C LEU A 37 3.86 17.06 3.11
N THR A 38 3.12 17.99 3.71
CA THR A 38 3.66 19.31 4.10
C THR A 38 4.66 19.14 5.24
N GLY A 39 5.75 19.92 5.21
CA GLY A 39 6.82 19.84 6.21
C GLY A 39 7.88 18.78 5.93
N TYR A 40 7.71 17.96 4.89
CA TYR A 40 8.73 17.02 4.43
C TYR A 40 9.52 17.60 3.24
N LEU A 41 10.83 17.37 3.25
CA LEU A 41 11.69 17.70 2.14
C LEU A 41 11.56 16.67 1.00
N PRO A 42 11.96 17.01 -0.23
CA PRO A 42 12.12 16.05 -1.30
C PRO A 42 12.99 14.86 -0.89
N LEU A 43 12.50 13.64 -1.15
CA LEU A 43 13.16 12.39 -0.78
C LEU A 43 14.42 12.16 -1.60
N LYS A 44 15.52 11.83 -0.93
CA LYS A 44 16.72 11.33 -1.58
C LYS A 44 16.62 9.82 -1.83
N PRO A 45 17.27 9.29 -2.87
CA PRO A 45 17.28 7.85 -3.16
C PRO A 45 17.67 6.98 -1.96
N GLU A 46 18.66 7.40 -1.18
CA GLU A 46 19.18 6.64 -0.04
C GLU A 46 18.16 6.57 1.11
N GLU A 47 17.34 7.62 1.28
CA GLU A 47 16.26 7.63 2.27
C GLU A 47 15.16 6.64 1.89
N ILE A 48 14.82 6.58 0.60
CA ILE A 48 13.83 5.63 0.07
C ILE A 48 14.34 4.20 0.22
N GLU A 49 15.60 3.94 -0.11
CA GLU A 49 16.22 2.62 0.07
C GLU A 49 16.24 2.19 1.53
N GLY A 50 16.64 3.08 2.45
CA GLY A 50 16.62 2.79 3.88
C GLY A 50 15.21 2.47 4.40
N MET A 51 14.21 3.24 3.97
CA MET A 51 12.81 3.02 4.33
C MET A 51 12.24 1.73 3.75
N ILE A 52 12.57 1.38 2.50
CA ILE A 52 12.03 0.18 1.87
C ILE A 52 12.74 -1.08 2.39
N TYR A 53 14.06 -1.05 2.53
CA TYR A 53 14.80 -2.22 3.02
C TYR A 53 14.48 -2.57 4.47
N SER A 54 14.02 -1.62 5.29
CA SER A 54 13.53 -1.92 6.65
C SER A 54 12.24 -2.74 6.66
N LEU A 55 11.51 -2.81 5.53
CA LEU A 55 10.31 -3.63 5.38
C LEU A 55 10.58 -5.05 4.87
N LEU A 56 11.74 -5.28 4.27
CA LEU A 56 12.00 -6.50 3.51
C LEU A 56 12.78 -7.52 4.33
N THR A 57 12.41 -8.79 4.17
CA THR A 57 13.31 -9.89 4.54
C THR A 57 14.52 -9.93 3.60
N PRO A 58 15.64 -10.56 4.00
CA PRO A 58 16.81 -10.72 3.13
C PRO A 58 16.45 -11.34 1.76
N ALA A 59 15.62 -12.39 1.76
CA ALA A 59 15.17 -13.05 0.52
C ALA A 59 14.31 -12.12 -0.37
N GLN A 60 13.40 -11.33 0.22
CA GLN A 60 12.62 -10.35 -0.52
C GLN A 60 13.51 -9.24 -1.12
N LYS A 61 14.52 -8.80 -0.38
CA LYS A 61 15.49 -7.81 -0.88
C LYS A 61 16.27 -8.36 -2.08
N GLU A 62 16.71 -9.60 -2.03
CA GLU A 62 17.37 -10.26 -3.17
C GLU A 62 16.46 -10.34 -4.39
N LEU A 63 15.20 -10.74 -4.20
CA LEU A 63 14.20 -10.77 -5.28
C LEU A 63 13.96 -9.38 -5.89
N LEU A 64 13.82 -8.34 -5.07
CA LEU A 64 13.67 -6.97 -5.55
C LEU A 64 14.89 -6.50 -6.36
N ILE A 65 16.10 -6.82 -5.91
CA ILE A 65 17.34 -6.43 -6.61
C ILE A 65 17.47 -7.16 -7.95
N ALA A 66 17.11 -8.45 -7.99
CA ALA A 66 17.18 -9.29 -9.17
C ALA A 66 16.10 -8.91 -10.20
N ASN A 67 14.84 -8.82 -9.77
CA ASN A 67 13.68 -8.64 -10.65
C ASN A 67 13.36 -7.18 -10.93
N LYS A 68 13.91 -6.24 -10.16
CA LYS A 68 13.62 -4.79 -10.20
C LYS A 68 12.19 -4.42 -9.80
N GLU A 69 11.42 -5.38 -9.32
CA GLU A 69 10.09 -5.18 -8.77
C GLU A 69 9.79 -6.23 -7.69
N LEU A 70 8.89 -5.88 -6.77
CA LEU A 70 8.39 -6.81 -5.76
C LEU A 70 7.01 -6.36 -5.26
N ASP A 71 6.05 -7.27 -5.29
CA ASP A 71 4.72 -7.12 -4.71
C ASP A 71 4.53 -8.00 -3.47
N PHE A 72 4.03 -7.43 -2.39
CA PHE A 72 3.67 -8.18 -1.19
C PHE A 72 2.65 -7.41 -0.33
N SER A 73 2.22 -8.00 0.78
CA SER A 73 1.36 -7.32 1.74
C SER A 73 1.84 -7.56 3.16
N PHE A 74 1.66 -6.58 4.03
CA PHE A 74 1.99 -6.67 5.44
C PHE A 74 0.99 -5.88 6.30
N GLY A 75 0.90 -6.24 7.58
CA GLY A 75 0.13 -5.52 8.59
C GLY A 75 1.01 -4.49 9.31
N VAL A 76 0.43 -3.35 9.68
CA VAL A 76 1.09 -2.30 10.46
C VAL A 76 0.45 -2.24 11.85
N GLY A 77 1.26 -2.15 12.91
CA GLY A 77 0.78 -1.93 14.28
C GLY A 77 0.68 -3.15 15.21
N GLY A 78 1.05 -4.36 14.78
CA GLY A 78 0.92 -5.58 15.59
C GLY A 78 -0.42 -6.31 15.41
N GLY A 79 -0.57 -7.53 15.96
CA GLY A 79 -1.75 -8.38 15.76
C GLY A 79 -1.79 -9.15 14.42
N THR A 80 -2.67 -10.15 14.30
CA THR A 80 -2.77 -11.03 13.09
C THR A 80 -3.12 -10.25 11.82
N TYR A 81 -3.71 -9.05 11.96
CA TYR A 81 -4.17 -8.22 10.84
C TYR A 81 -3.58 -6.80 10.80
N GLY A 82 -2.70 -6.42 11.75
CA GLY A 82 -2.20 -5.04 11.87
C GLY A 82 -3.22 -4.11 12.51
N ASP A 83 -3.00 -3.67 13.75
CA ASP A 83 -3.89 -2.76 14.49
C ASP A 83 -4.14 -1.42 13.76
N LEU A 84 -3.23 -1.01 12.89
CA LEU A 84 -3.33 0.21 12.07
C LEU A 84 -3.78 -0.06 10.62
N GLY A 85 -3.96 -1.32 10.24
CA GLY A 85 -4.37 -1.76 8.91
C GLY A 85 -3.30 -2.55 8.16
N ARG A 86 -3.67 -3.01 6.95
CA ARG A 86 -2.79 -3.76 6.04
C ARG A 86 -2.44 -2.91 4.85
N PHE A 87 -1.25 -3.10 4.30
CA PHE A 87 -0.82 -2.44 3.07
C PHE A 87 -0.54 -3.46 1.99
N ARG A 88 -1.08 -3.23 0.78
CA ARG A 88 -0.57 -3.86 -0.45
C ARG A 88 0.55 -2.99 -0.98
N THR A 89 1.72 -3.57 -1.11
CA THR A 89 2.95 -2.85 -1.45
C THR A 89 3.44 -3.30 -2.81
N ASN A 90 3.74 -2.32 -3.66
CA ASN A 90 4.42 -2.50 -4.92
C ASN A 90 5.71 -1.68 -4.87
N LEU A 91 6.85 -2.38 -4.94
CA LEU A 91 8.18 -1.79 -5.00
C LEU A 91 8.73 -1.96 -6.40
N TYR A 92 9.37 -0.93 -6.93
CA TYR A 92 9.90 -0.97 -8.30
C TYR A 92 11.04 0.02 -8.49
N TYR A 93 11.89 -0.24 -9.47
CA TYR A 93 12.90 0.73 -9.90
C TYR A 93 12.39 1.60 -11.05
N GLN A 94 12.36 2.91 -10.86
CA GLN A 94 12.05 3.90 -11.88
C GLN A 94 13.28 4.74 -12.19
N ARG A 95 13.72 4.77 -13.45
CA ARG A 95 14.92 5.53 -13.88
C ARG A 95 16.15 5.29 -12.99
N ARG A 96 16.33 4.03 -12.56
CA ARG A 96 17.38 3.53 -11.64
C ARG A 96 17.18 3.80 -10.15
N TYR A 97 16.17 4.55 -9.75
CA TYR A 97 15.88 4.79 -8.34
C TYR A 97 14.79 3.85 -7.84
N LEU A 98 15.00 3.29 -6.65
CA LEU A 98 13.97 2.52 -5.97
C LEU A 98 12.79 3.42 -5.59
N SER A 99 11.59 2.91 -5.75
CA SER A 99 10.33 3.60 -5.50
C SER A 99 9.32 2.63 -4.89
N GLY A 100 8.32 3.16 -4.20
CA GLY A 100 7.30 2.35 -3.53
C GLY A 100 5.91 2.99 -3.61
N ALA A 101 4.91 2.17 -3.89
CA ALA A 101 3.50 2.50 -3.75
C ALA A 101 2.86 1.57 -2.72
N PHE A 102 2.24 2.14 -1.70
CA PHE A 102 1.67 1.44 -0.56
C PHE A 102 0.18 1.77 -0.49
N ARG A 103 -0.68 0.81 -0.83
CA ARG A 103 -2.13 0.97 -0.76
C ARG A 103 -2.65 0.49 0.58
N LEU A 104 -3.36 1.36 1.29
CA LEU A 104 -4.05 0.97 2.51
C LEU A 104 -5.23 0.04 2.16
N LEU A 105 -5.27 -1.12 2.79
CA LEU A 105 -6.38 -2.06 2.73
C LEU A 105 -7.25 -1.86 3.98
N PRO A 106 -8.59 -1.80 3.82
CA PRO A 106 -9.48 -1.63 4.96
C PRO A 106 -9.33 -2.76 5.98
N PRO A 107 -9.45 -2.47 7.29
CA PRO A 107 -9.47 -3.50 8.32
C PRO A 107 -10.77 -4.29 8.22
N GLY A 108 -10.67 -5.59 7.93
CA GLY A 108 -11.81 -6.49 7.80
C GLY A 108 -12.27 -6.71 6.35
N ILE A 109 -12.96 -7.84 6.12
CA ILE A 109 -13.79 -8.01 4.93
C ILE A 109 -15.01 -7.11 5.17
N LEU A 110 -15.17 -6.06 4.36
CA LEU A 110 -16.38 -5.24 4.41
C LEU A 110 -17.57 -6.16 4.16
N SER A 111 -18.55 -6.11 5.04
CA SER A 111 -19.82 -6.80 4.83
C SER A 111 -20.51 -6.24 3.57
N ILE A 112 -21.35 -7.05 2.93
CA ILE A 112 -22.11 -6.63 1.73
C ILE A 112 -22.94 -5.36 2.01
N GLU A 113 -23.40 -5.20 3.26
CA GLU A 113 -24.17 -4.05 3.74
C GLU A 113 -23.33 -2.76 3.78
N GLU A 114 -22.07 -2.85 4.22
CA GLU A 114 -21.12 -1.72 4.23
C GLU A 114 -20.65 -1.30 2.83
N LEU A 115 -20.79 -2.20 1.84
CA LEU A 115 -20.47 -1.94 0.45
C LEU A 115 -21.57 -1.18 -0.31
N HIS A 116 -22.71 -0.86 0.33
CA HIS A 116 -23.90 -0.23 -0.29
C HIS A 116 -24.32 -0.93 -1.61
N LEU A 117 -24.06 -2.23 -1.72
CA LEU A 117 -24.38 -2.98 -2.90
C LEU A 117 -25.89 -3.21 -2.95
N PRO A 118 -26.56 -2.98 -4.10
CA PRO A 118 -27.97 -3.31 -4.23
C PRO A 118 -28.16 -4.80 -3.94
N GLY A 119 -29.21 -5.16 -3.20
CA GLY A 119 -29.46 -6.54 -2.75
C GLY A 119 -29.53 -7.60 -3.87
N ILE A 120 -29.59 -7.18 -5.14
CA ILE A 120 -29.50 -8.06 -6.32
C ILE A 120 -28.13 -8.76 -6.47
N LEU A 121 -27.09 -8.27 -5.77
CA LEU A 121 -25.78 -8.93 -5.76
C LEU A 121 -25.69 -10.09 -4.75
N HIS A 122 -26.66 -10.27 -3.85
CA HIS A 122 -26.75 -11.49 -3.04
C HIS A 122 -26.89 -12.74 -3.90
N SER A 123 -27.61 -12.64 -5.02
CA SER A 123 -27.92 -13.76 -5.92
C SER A 123 -26.73 -14.28 -6.72
N PHE A 124 -25.66 -13.48 -6.88
CA PHE A 124 -24.48 -13.89 -7.65
C PHE A 124 -23.54 -14.82 -6.87
N SER A 125 -23.53 -14.72 -5.54
CA SER A 125 -22.71 -15.56 -4.66
C SER A 125 -23.24 -17.00 -4.55
N ASP A 126 -24.51 -17.21 -4.87
CA ASP A 126 -25.20 -18.51 -4.81
C ASP A 126 -25.15 -19.29 -6.13
N LEU A 127 -24.55 -18.72 -7.18
CA LEU A 127 -24.36 -19.41 -8.46
C LEU A 127 -23.25 -20.46 -8.32
N THR A 128 -23.66 -21.70 -8.06
CA THR A 128 -22.75 -22.85 -7.92
C THR A 128 -22.20 -23.39 -9.25
N GLN A 129 -22.57 -22.86 -10.41
CA GLN A 129 -22.03 -23.29 -11.71
C GLN A 129 -22.03 -22.12 -12.72
N GLY A 130 -20.95 -21.98 -13.49
CA GLY A 130 -20.95 -21.17 -14.71
C GLY A 130 -22.04 -21.68 -15.64
N GLY A 131 -22.81 -20.76 -16.22
CA GLY A 131 -23.88 -21.12 -17.16
C GLY A 131 -23.33 -21.93 -18.34
N PRO A 132 -24.09 -22.91 -18.87
CA PRO A 132 -23.72 -23.57 -20.10
C PRO A 132 -23.78 -22.55 -21.25
N ASP A 133 -22.79 -22.63 -22.15
CA ASP A 133 -22.74 -21.89 -23.42
C ASP A 133 -24.06 -21.96 -24.22
#